data_AF-A0A1S2QYU6-F1
#
_entry.id   AF-A0A1S2QYU6-F1
#
_cell.length_a   1.000
_cell.length_b   1.000
_cell.length_c   1.000
_cell.angle_alpha   90.00
_cell.angle_beta   90.00
_cell.angle_gamma   90.00
#
_symmetry.space_group_name_H-M   'P 1'
#
loop_
_entity.id
_entity.type
_entity.pdbx_description
1 polymer ?
#
loop_
_entity_poly.entity_id
_entity_poly.type
_entity_poly.pdbx_seq_one_letter_code
_entity_poly.pdbx_strand_id
1 'polypeptide(L)'
;MKELQAFAKQFQREMGWEINEENYEKSRASILNNYMLLTTEVAEVAEELRKAFNQTNESIHNGMAEELAFTLARESIKADLGKELADCMAYIMKLSNYFEIDLETSFYSKMEEVKARKNKDIRLKMSK
;
A
#
# COMPACT_ATOMS: atom_id res chain seq x y z
N MET A 1 -5.72 -1.49 -14.22
CA MET A 1 -5.51 -0.37 -13.26
C MET A 1 -6.03 0.95 -13.80
N LYS A 2 -5.99 1.21 -15.11
CA LYS A 2 -6.53 2.43 -15.75
C LYS A 2 -7.98 2.74 -15.39
N GLU A 3 -8.86 1.74 -15.43
CA GLU A 3 -10.28 1.90 -15.05
C GLU A 3 -10.42 2.31 -13.58
N LEU A 4 -9.67 1.68 -12.69
CA LEU A 4 -9.69 1.99 -11.26
C LEU A 4 -9.11 3.38 -10.97
N GLN A 5 -8.02 3.76 -11.63
CA GLN A 5 -7.43 5.09 -11.53
C GLN A 5 -8.40 6.17 -12.05
N ALA A 6 -9.12 5.90 -13.15
CA ALA A 6 -10.14 6.79 -13.70
C ALA A 6 -11.35 6.92 -12.76
N PHE A 7 -11.82 5.80 -12.20
CA PHE A 7 -12.85 5.79 -11.17
C PHE A 7 -12.43 6.63 -9.96
N ALA A 8 -11.21 6.44 -9.44
CA ALA A 8 -10.69 7.19 -8.30
C ALA A 8 -10.61 8.69 -8.60
N LYS A 9 -10.19 9.08 -9.82
CA LYS A 9 -10.18 10.48 -10.26
C LYS A 9 -11.58 11.09 -10.21
N GLN A 10 -12.56 10.39 -10.76
CA GLN A 10 -13.95 10.87 -10.79
C GLN A 10 -14.53 10.97 -9.39
N PHE A 11 -14.34 9.95 -8.56
CA PHE A 11 -14.79 9.94 -7.18
C PHE A 11 -14.20 11.10 -6.35
N GLN A 12 -12.88 11.34 -6.47
CA GLN A 12 -12.22 12.45 -5.77
C GLN A 12 -12.78 13.81 -6.19
N ARG A 13 -13.10 13.98 -7.47
CA ARG A 13 -13.71 15.21 -7.99
C ARG A 13 -15.12 15.41 -7.45
N GLU A 14 -15.94 14.36 -7.41
CA GLU A 14 -17.30 14.41 -6.85
C GLU A 14 -17.29 14.78 -5.36
N MET A 15 -16.28 14.32 -4.63
CA MET A 15 -16.10 14.62 -3.21
C MET A 15 -15.43 15.97 -2.93
N GLY A 16 -14.96 16.69 -3.96
CA GLY A 16 -14.19 17.92 -3.80
C GLY A 16 -12.84 17.70 -3.10
N TRP A 17 -12.26 16.52 -3.25
CA TRP A 17 -11.01 16.12 -2.62
C TRP A 17 -9.79 16.28 -3.53
N GLU A 18 -9.91 16.94 -4.66
CA GLU A 18 -8.78 17.15 -5.58
C GLU A 18 -7.62 17.91 -4.91
N ILE A 19 -6.41 17.74 -5.45
CA ILE A 19 -5.26 18.53 -4.99
C ILE A 19 -5.48 19.97 -5.44
N ASN A 20 -5.27 20.92 -4.54
CA ASN A 20 -5.50 22.34 -4.84
C ASN A 20 -4.52 22.84 -5.91
N GLU A 21 -5.04 23.48 -6.95
CA GLU A 21 -4.27 24.01 -8.11
C GLU A 21 -4.31 25.55 -8.21
N GLU A 22 -4.85 26.26 -7.21
CA GLU A 22 -5.06 27.71 -7.31
C GLU A 22 -3.75 28.51 -7.37
N ASN A 23 -2.73 28.10 -6.61
CA ASN A 23 -1.42 28.72 -6.60
C ASN A 23 -0.38 27.78 -5.96
N TYR A 24 0.90 28.12 -6.14
CA TYR A 24 2.02 27.32 -5.66
C TYR A 24 1.95 26.95 -4.18
N GLU A 25 1.65 27.89 -3.28
CA GLU A 25 1.63 27.62 -1.84
C GLU A 25 0.48 26.68 -1.46
N LYS A 26 -0.71 26.88 -2.04
CA LYS A 26 -1.85 25.98 -1.81
C LYS A 26 -1.60 24.59 -2.40
N SER A 27 -1.02 24.50 -3.59
CA SER A 27 -0.63 23.22 -4.19
C SER A 27 0.41 22.50 -3.35
N ARG A 28 1.47 23.19 -2.93
CA ARG A 28 2.52 22.65 -2.06
C ARG A 28 1.94 22.11 -0.77
N ALA A 29 1.11 22.89 -0.07
CA ALA A 29 0.46 22.45 1.17
C ALA A 29 -0.44 21.22 0.94
N SER A 30 -1.23 21.22 -0.13
CA SER A 30 -2.11 20.11 -0.48
C SER A 30 -1.33 18.84 -0.81
N ILE A 31 -0.24 18.92 -1.59
CA ILE A 31 0.62 17.78 -1.91
C ILE A 31 1.25 17.19 -0.65
N LEU A 32 1.83 18.03 0.21
CA LEU A 32 2.44 17.58 1.47
C LEU A 32 1.42 16.93 2.41
N ASN A 33 0.20 17.46 2.48
CA ASN A 33 -0.87 16.86 3.25
C ASN A 33 -1.25 15.47 2.72
N ASN A 34 -1.40 15.31 1.40
CA ASN A 34 -1.71 14.01 0.81
C ASN A 34 -0.57 13.00 0.98
N TYR A 35 0.69 13.47 0.96
CA TYR A 35 1.83 12.62 1.28
C TYR A 35 1.81 12.16 2.75
N MET A 36 1.53 13.06 3.68
CA MET A 36 1.38 12.73 5.11
C MET A 36 0.25 11.72 5.34
N LEU A 37 -0.88 11.89 4.68
CA LEU A 37 -1.99 10.94 4.75
C LEU A 37 -1.58 9.57 4.21
N LEU A 38 -0.95 9.49 3.03
CA LEU A 38 -0.40 8.24 2.51
C LEU A 38 0.53 7.54 3.52
N THR A 39 1.42 8.28 4.19
CA THR A 39 2.30 7.69 5.21
C THR A 39 1.56 7.18 6.44
N THR A 40 0.39 7.75 6.75
CA THR A 40 -0.48 7.31 7.85
C THR A 40 -1.12 5.97 7.49
N GLU A 41 -1.69 5.85 6.29
CA GLU A 41 -2.27 4.59 5.81
C GLU A 41 -1.23 3.46 5.76
N VAL A 42 0.01 3.77 5.38
CA VAL A 42 1.12 2.80 5.41
C VAL A 42 1.45 2.35 6.85
N ALA A 43 1.31 3.24 7.84
CA ALA A 43 1.48 2.88 9.24
C ALA A 43 0.32 2.01 9.74
N GLU A 44 -0.90 2.21 9.24
CA GLU A 44 -2.06 1.36 9.55
C GLU A 44 -1.91 -0.04 8.96
N VAL A 45 -1.35 -0.18 7.75
CA VAL A 45 -0.93 -1.49 7.21
C VAL A 45 0.05 -2.18 8.17
N ALA A 46 1.03 -1.46 8.71
CA ALA A 46 1.98 -2.01 9.68
C ALA A 46 1.30 -2.43 10.99
N GLU A 47 0.29 -1.68 11.43
CA GLU A 47 -0.50 -2.01 12.62
C GLU A 47 -1.30 -3.31 12.44
N GLU A 48 -1.94 -3.52 11.29
CA GLU A 48 -2.65 -4.77 11.00
C GLU A 48 -1.71 -5.98 10.98
N LEU A 49 -0.53 -5.83 10.39
CA LEU A 49 0.50 -6.88 10.43
C LEU A 49 0.95 -7.18 11.86
N ARG A 50 1.17 -6.15 12.67
CA ARG A 50 1.53 -6.28 14.09
C ARG A 50 0.46 -7.04 14.88
N LYS A 51 -0.83 -6.77 14.63
CA LYS A 51 -1.95 -7.52 15.23
C LYS A 51 -1.88 -9.00 14.90
N ALA A 52 -1.67 -9.37 13.63
CA ALA A 52 -1.54 -10.78 13.25
C ALA A 52 -0.36 -11.48 13.94
N PHE A 53 0.80 -10.82 14.05
CA PHE A 53 1.95 -11.39 14.75
C PHE A 53 1.68 -11.60 16.23
N ASN A 54 1.08 -10.62 16.90
CA ASN A 54 0.73 -10.73 18.32
C ASN A 54 -0.26 -11.87 18.57
N GLN A 55 -1.32 -11.98 17.76
CA GLN A 55 -2.30 -13.07 17.86
C GLN A 55 -1.68 -14.44 17.61
N THR A 56 -0.74 -14.53 16.66
CA THR A 56 0.01 -15.76 16.38
C THR A 56 0.83 -16.17 17.59
N ASN A 57 1.62 -15.25 18.14
CA ASN A 57 2.48 -15.50 19.30
C ASN A 57 1.68 -15.90 20.54
N GLU A 58 0.54 -15.24 20.79
CA GLU A 58 -0.36 -15.58 21.89
C GLU A 58 -0.96 -16.99 21.72
N SER A 59 -1.37 -17.34 20.50
CA SER A 59 -1.92 -18.67 20.21
C SER A 59 -0.87 -19.78 20.39
N ILE A 60 0.37 -19.54 19.95
CA ILE A 60 1.50 -20.46 20.15
C ILE A 60 1.80 -20.63 21.64
N HIS A 61 1.84 -19.53 22.38
CA HIS A 61 2.03 -19.56 23.83
C HIS A 61 0.94 -20.40 24.53
N ASN A 62 -0.28 -20.38 24.00
CA ASN A 62 -1.41 -21.17 24.48
C ASN A 62 -1.45 -22.62 23.95
N GLY A 63 -0.37 -23.08 23.31
CA GLY A 63 -0.20 -24.48 22.88
C GLY A 63 -0.72 -24.80 21.47
N MET A 64 -1.11 -23.79 20.68
CA MET A 64 -1.51 -24.00 19.29
C MET A 64 -0.27 -24.24 18.40
N ALA A 65 -0.40 -25.12 17.41
CA ALA A 65 0.63 -25.29 16.39
C ALA A 65 0.82 -24.00 15.57
N GLU A 66 2.08 -23.63 15.31
CA GLU A 66 2.47 -22.38 14.65
C GLU A 66 1.76 -22.13 13.31
N GLU A 67 1.72 -23.12 12.42
CA GLU A 67 1.08 -22.97 11.10
C GLU A 67 -0.42 -22.68 11.20
N LEU A 68 -1.10 -23.30 12.17
CA LEU A 68 -2.52 -23.09 12.41
C LEU A 68 -2.75 -21.70 13.04
N ALA A 69 -1.94 -21.33 14.04
CA ALA A 69 -1.98 -20.03 14.69
C ALA A 69 -1.82 -18.89 13.68
N PHE A 70 -0.81 -18.98 12.82
CA PHE A 70 -0.55 -17.96 11.80
C PHE A 70 -1.63 -17.91 10.72
N THR A 71 -2.22 -19.06 10.36
CA THR A 71 -3.32 -19.09 9.40
C THR A 71 -4.57 -18.39 9.93
N LEU A 72 -4.93 -18.64 11.20
CA LEU A 72 -6.07 -17.97 11.84
C LEU A 72 -5.83 -16.48 12.01
N ALA A 73 -4.63 -16.07 12.42
CA ALA A 73 -4.28 -14.66 12.58
C ALA A 73 -4.22 -13.90 11.24
N ARG A 74 -3.84 -14.54 10.14
CA ARG A 74 -3.94 -13.92 8.80
C ARG A 74 -5.38 -13.71 8.38
N GLU A 75 -6.25 -14.69 8.63
CA GLU A 75 -7.65 -14.58 8.25
C GLU A 75 -8.39 -13.52 9.09
N SER A 76 -8.03 -13.37 10.37
CA SER A 76 -8.64 -12.37 11.26
C SER A 76 -8.36 -10.92 10.82
N ILE A 77 -7.18 -10.61 10.29
CA ILE A 77 -6.82 -9.24 9.88
C ILE A 77 -7.14 -8.94 8.41
N LYS A 78 -7.52 -9.95 7.62
CA LYS A 78 -7.58 -9.85 6.14
C LYS A 78 -8.48 -8.73 5.64
N ALA A 79 -9.63 -8.55 6.28
CA ALA A 79 -10.60 -7.53 5.90
C ALA A 79 -10.07 -6.12 6.17
N ASP A 80 -9.45 -5.90 7.34
CA ASP A 80 -8.94 -4.59 7.75
C ASP A 80 -7.66 -4.25 6.99
N LEU A 81 -6.73 -5.20 6.85
CA LEU A 81 -5.55 -5.04 5.98
C LEU A 81 -5.94 -4.67 4.55
N GLY A 82 -7.04 -5.24 4.04
CA GLY A 82 -7.57 -4.89 2.72
C GLY A 82 -8.04 -3.44 2.60
N LYS A 83 -8.60 -2.87 3.67
CA LYS A 83 -9.02 -1.44 3.72
C LYS A 83 -7.80 -0.54 3.71
N GLU A 84 -6.83 -0.77 4.61
CA GLU A 84 -5.63 0.08 4.71
C GLU A 84 -4.79 0.06 3.42
N LEU A 85 -4.73 -1.10 2.73
CA LEU A 85 -4.11 -1.20 1.41
C LEU A 85 -4.89 -0.42 0.33
N ALA A 86 -6.22 -0.42 0.39
CA ALA A 86 -7.06 0.37 -0.51
C ALA A 86 -6.90 1.87 -0.25
N ASP A 87 -6.77 2.30 1.00
CA ASP A 87 -6.52 3.70 1.36
C ASP A 87 -5.13 4.16 0.88
N CYS A 88 -4.09 3.32 1.03
CA CYS A 88 -2.80 3.55 0.39
C CYS A 88 -2.94 3.75 -1.14
N MET A 89 -3.70 2.88 -1.80
CA MET A 89 -3.95 2.99 -3.24
C MET A 89 -4.69 4.28 -3.61
N ALA A 90 -5.65 4.71 -2.80
CA ALA A 90 -6.41 5.94 -3.04
C ALA A 90 -5.50 7.17 -3.07
N TYR A 91 -4.58 7.32 -2.12
CA TYR A 91 -3.62 8.42 -2.10
C TYR A 91 -2.55 8.33 -3.19
N ILE A 92 -2.07 7.12 -3.51
CA ILE A 92 -1.14 6.91 -4.64
C ILE A 92 -1.81 7.35 -5.95
N MET A 93 -3.05 6.91 -6.21
CA MET A 93 -3.80 7.31 -7.39
C MET A 93 -4.09 8.81 -7.42
N LYS A 94 -4.40 9.42 -6.27
CA LYS A 94 -4.60 10.86 -6.16
C LYS A 94 -3.37 11.65 -6.60
N LEU A 95 -2.20 11.29 -6.07
CA LEU A 95 -0.93 11.91 -6.46
C LEU A 95 -0.64 11.66 -7.94
N SER A 96 -0.81 10.43 -8.42
CA SER A 96 -0.60 10.10 -9.83
C SER A 96 -1.54 10.85 -10.77
N ASN A 97 -2.81 11.02 -10.40
CA ASN A 97 -3.78 11.78 -11.19
C ASN A 97 -3.42 13.26 -11.29
N TYR A 98 -2.95 13.85 -10.19
CA TYR A 98 -2.48 15.24 -10.16
C TYR A 98 -1.24 15.45 -11.03
N PHE A 99 -0.30 14.51 -11.01
CA PHE A 99 0.91 14.56 -11.85
C PHE A 99 0.72 13.97 -13.25
N GLU A 100 -0.51 13.63 -13.63
CA GLU A 100 -0.85 13.02 -14.94
C GLU A 100 -0.05 11.73 -15.26
N ILE A 101 0.26 10.95 -14.23
CA ILE A 101 1.02 9.69 -14.32
C ILE A 101 0.05 8.53 -14.62
N ASP A 102 0.29 7.82 -15.72
CA ASP A 102 -0.32 6.50 -15.98
C ASP A 102 0.37 5.46 -15.09
N LEU A 103 -0.28 5.10 -13.98
CA LEU A 103 0.26 4.15 -13.01
C LEU A 103 0.42 2.75 -13.59
N GLU A 104 -0.49 2.32 -14.46
CA GLU A 104 -0.45 0.99 -15.04
C GLU A 104 0.77 0.82 -15.94
N THR A 105 0.95 1.77 -16.85
CA THR A 105 2.10 1.81 -17.75
C THR A 105 3.41 1.91 -16.95
N SER A 106 3.45 2.81 -15.96
CA SER A 106 4.62 3.00 -15.08
C SER A 106 4.99 1.72 -14.33
N PHE A 107 4.00 1.01 -13.80
CA PHE A 107 4.21 -0.26 -13.11
C PHE A 107 4.79 -1.33 -14.03
N TYR A 108 4.20 -1.55 -15.21
CA TYR A 108 4.70 -2.56 -16.15
C TYR A 108 6.11 -2.24 -16.65
N SER A 109 6.39 -0.98 -16.99
CA SER A 109 7.74 -0.56 -17.36
C SER A 109 8.74 -0.84 -16.23
N LYS A 110 8.36 -0.59 -14.97
CA LYS A 110 9.22 -0.89 -13.82
C LYS A 110 9.44 -2.39 -13.64
N MET A 111 8.42 -3.21 -13.85
CA MET A 111 8.55 -4.67 -13.73
C MET A 111 9.45 -5.28 -14.80
N GLU A 112 9.43 -4.75 -16.03
CA GLU A 112 10.38 -5.16 -17.07
C GLU A 112 11.82 -4.76 -16.73
N GLU A 113 12.03 -3.56 -16.18
CA GLU A 113 13.33 -3.16 -15.63
C GLU A 113 13.80 -4.15 -14.55
N VAL A 114 12.93 -4.52 -13.60
CA VAL A 114 13.24 -5.47 -12.53
C VAL A 114 13.59 -6.85 -13.08
N LYS A 115 12.88 -7.36 -14.09
CA LYS A 115 13.21 -8.64 -14.77
C LYS A 115 14.60 -8.62 -15.40
N ALA A 116 14.99 -7.48 -15.99
CA ALA A 116 16.29 -7.30 -16.64
C ALA A 116 17.46 -7.13 -15.66
N ARG A 117 17.20 -6.90 -14.36
CA ARG A 117 18.25 -6.79 -13.35
C ARG A 117 19.01 -8.12 -13.21
N LYS A 118 20.33 -8.07 -13.43
CA LYS A 118 21.24 -9.21 -13.29
C LYS A 118 21.56 -9.56 -11.82
N ASN A 119 21.50 -8.58 -10.92
CA ASN A 119 21.65 -8.78 -9.48
C ASN A 119 20.32 -9.20 -8.86
N LYS A 120 19.86 -10.41 -9.17
CA LYS A 120 18.92 -11.09 -8.28
C LYS A 120 19.74 -11.45 -7.05
N ASP A 121 19.28 -11.08 -5.84
CA ASP A 121 19.96 -11.43 -4.60
C ASP A 121 20.41 -12.90 -4.65
N ILE A 122 21.71 -13.11 -4.81
CA ILE A 122 22.31 -14.44 -4.77
C ILE A 122 22.22 -14.83 -3.31
N ARG A 123 21.15 -15.53 -2.91
CA ARG A 123 21.07 -16.14 -1.59
C ARG A 123 22.29 -17.04 -1.43
N LEU A 124 23.16 -16.71 -0.48
CA LEU A 124 24.23 -17.60 -0.03
C LEU A 124 23.57 -18.96 0.28
N LYS A 125 23.96 -20.02 -0.44
CA LYS A 125 23.67 -21.38 -0.01
C LYS A 125 24.36 -21.55 1.34
N MET A 126 23.61 -21.52 2.43
CA MET A 126 24.14 -22.01 3.70
C MET A 126 24.43 -23.50 3.49
N SER A 127 25.71 -23.90 3.52
CA SER A 127 26.05 -25.30 3.58
C SER A 127 25.56 -25.84 4.93
N LYS A 128 24.92 -27.00 4.89
CA LYS A 128 24.60 -27.80 6.08
C LYS A 128 25.87 -28.20 6.83
#